data_AF-A0AAW7E4Y3-F1
#
_entry.id   AF-A0AAW7E4Y3-F1
#
_cell.length_a   1.000
_cell.length_b   1.000
_cell.length_c   1.000
_cell.angle_alpha   90.00
_cell.angle_beta   90.00
_cell.angle_gamma   90.00
#
_symmetry.space_group_name_H-M   'P 1'
#
loop_
_entity.id
_entity.type
_entity.pdbx_description
1 polymer ?
#
loop_
_entity_poly.entity_id
_entity_poly.type
_entity_poly.pdbx_seq_one_letter_code
_entity_poly.pdbx_strand_id
1 'polypeptide(L)' 'MRFKIIDVYRHHNTQHYIAKCLKENSPQFITLATDRTLCKELDIIDVDLQTGKASWATGEKISLQILNQFDYLEKVYELS' A
#
# COMPACT_ATOMS: atom_id res chain seq x y z
N MET A 1 -9.27 -0.26 -7.25
CA MET A 1 -9.15 -1.57 -6.54
C MET A 1 -9.00 -1.28 -5.05
N ARG A 2 -9.62 -2.04 -4.13
CA ARG A 2 -9.57 -1.71 -2.69
C ARG A 2 -8.43 -2.44 -1.98
N PHE A 3 -7.65 -1.70 -1.20
CA PHE A 3 -6.53 -2.19 -0.42
C PHE A 3 -6.69 -1.77 1.05
N LYS A 4 -6.05 -2.52 1.95
CA LYS A 4 -6.02 -2.21 3.37
C LYS A 4 -4.60 -2.23 3.90
N ILE A 5 -4.18 -1.18 4.60
CA ILE A 5 -2.85 -1.13 5.22
C ILE A 5 -2.75 -2.19 6.30
N ILE A 6 -1.78 -3.09 6.17
CA ILE A 6 -1.54 -4.18 7.13
C ILE A 6 -0.21 -4.04 7.87
N ASP A 7 0.76 -3.33 7.29
CA ASP A 7 2.06 -3.15 7.92
C ASP A 7 2.74 -1.84 7.53
N VAL A 8 3.75 -1.46 8.31
CA VAL A 8 4.55 -0.26 8.14
C VAL A 8 6.01 -0.56 8.43
N TYR A 9 6.91 -0.07 7.59
CA TYR A 9 8.34 -0.18 7.77
C TYR A 9 9.04 1.13 7.41
N ARG A 10 10.31 1.27 7.83
CA ARG A 10 11.14 2.43 7.49
C ARG A 10 12.25 2.00 6.55
N HIS A 11 12.46 2.78 5.49
CA HIS A 11 13.52 2.57 4.54
C HIS A 11 14.16 3.92 4.20
N HIS A 12 15.49 4.05 4.36
CA HIS A 12 16.24 5.29 4.17
C HIS A 12 15.57 6.57 4.73
N ASN A 13 15.04 6.49 5.96
CA ASN A 13 14.31 7.55 6.68
C ASN A 13 12.91 7.91 6.15
N THR A 14 12.41 7.25 5.10
CA THR A 14 11.03 7.38 4.65
C THR A 14 10.17 6.27 5.23
N GLN A 15 8.90 6.58 5.52
CA GLN A 15 7.94 5.59 6.00
C GLN A 15 7.22 4.93 4.82
N HIS A 16 7.22 3.60 4.82
CA HIS A 16 6.61 2.78 3.80
C HIS A 16 5.49 1.96 4.40
N TYR A 17 4.42 1.80 3.65
CA TYR A 17 3.23 1.06 4.05
C TYR A 17 2.98 -0.09 3.11
N ILE A 18 2.70 -1.26 3.68
CA ILE A 18 2.26 -2.45 2.94
C ILE A 18 0.75 -2.51 3.03
N ALA A 19 0.08 -2.48 1.88
CA ALA A 19 -1.37 -2.62 1.80
C ALA A 19 -1.76 -3.89 1.05
N LYS A 20 -2.69 -4.66 1.59
CA LYS A 20 -3.20 -5.90 1.01
C LYS A 20 -4.46 -5.66 0.18
N CYS A 21 -4.54 -6.25 -1.00
CA CYS A 21 -5.74 -6.23 -1.82
C CYS A 21 -6.86 -7.02 -1.13
N LEU A 22 -8.07 -6.46 -1.09
CA LEU A 22 -9.24 -7.14 -0.50
C LEU A 22 -9.98 -8.03 -1.50
N LYS A 23 -9.59 -8.04 -2.77
CA LYS A 23 -10.23 -8.86 -3.81
C LYS A 23 -9.52 -10.20 -3.92
N GLU A 24 -10.30 -11.28 -3.93
CA GLU A 24 -9.80 -12.63 -4.20
C GLU A 24 -9.19 -12.71 -5.62
N ASN A 25 -8.14 -13.52 -5.80
CA ASN A 25 -7.45 -13.76 -7.07
C ASN A 25 -6.82 -12.52 -7.75
N SER A 26 -6.40 -11.52 -6.98
CA SER A 26 -5.72 -10.30 -7.46
C SER A 26 -4.30 -10.19 -6.89
N PRO A 27 -3.38 -9.39 -7.47
CA PRO A 27 -2.07 -9.13 -6.87
C PRO A 27 -2.24 -8.70 -5.42
N GLN A 28 -1.56 -9.42 -4.52
CA GLN A 28 -1.97 -9.42 -3.12
C GLN A 28 -1.56 -8.16 -2.36
N PHE A 29 -0.49 -7.46 -2.77
CA PHE A 29 0.07 -6.36 -2.00
C PHE A 29 0.56 -5.20 -2.87
N ILE A 30 0.49 -3.99 -2.33
CA ILE A 30 1.13 -2.78 -2.84
C ILE A 30 1.94 -2.12 -1.73
N THR A 31 2.98 -1.37 -2.12
CA THR A 31 3.74 -0.52 -1.20
C THR A 31 3.50 0.94 -1.52
N LEU A 32 3.32 1.74 -0.48
CA LEU A 32 3.11 3.19 -0.56
C LEU A 32 4.22 3.89 0.22
N ALA A 33 4.90 4.84 -0.40
CA ALA A 33 5.82 5.74 0.29
C ALA A 33 5.11 7.07 0.57
N THR A 34 5.22 7.58 1.78
CA THR A 34 4.65 8.88 2.15
C THR A 34 5.32 9.46 3.37
N ASP A 35 5.42 10.78 3.42
CA ASP A 35 5.85 11.52 4.61
C ASP A 35 4.72 11.67 5.63
N ARG A 36 3.50 11.26 5.27
CA ARG A 36 2.33 11.29 6.16
C ARG A 36 2.24 10.03 6.99
N THR A 37 1.85 10.17 8.25
CA THR A 37 1.48 9.02 9.08
C THR A 37 0.06 8.57 8.73
N LEU A 38 -0.06 7.46 8.02
CA LEU A 38 -1.30 6.70 7.80
C LEU A 38 -1.56 5.73 8.96
N CYS A 39 -2.84 5.53 9.26
CA CYS A 39 -3.28 4.52 10.23
C CYS A 39 -3.09 3.10 9.68
N LYS A 40 -2.72 2.16 10.55
CA LYS A 40 -2.89 0.74 10.26
C LYS A 40 -4.38 0.45 10.06
N GLU A 41 -4.71 -0.54 9.24
CA GLU A 41 -6.07 -0.91 8.86
C GLU A 41 -6.82 0.14 8.02
N LEU A 42 -6.15 1.23 7.59
CA LEU A 42 -6.75 2.21 6.68
C LEU A 42 -7.12 1.55 5.35
N ASP A 43 -8.38 1.72 4.98
CA ASP A 43 -8.94 1.25 3.71
C ASP A 43 -8.69 2.27 2.61
N ILE A 44 -7.88 1.88 1.64
CA ILE A 44 -7.59 2.64 0.42
C ILE A 44 -8.56 2.15 -0.65
N ILE A 45 -9.45 3.04 -1.07
CA ILE A 45 -10.61 2.70 -1.88
C ILE A 45 -10.31 2.87 -3.37
N ASP A 46 -9.66 3.98 -3.70
CA ASP A 46 -9.36 4.36 -5.08
C ASP A 46 -7.87 4.17 -5.34
N VAL A 47 -7.54 3.03 -5.96
CA VAL A 47 -6.20 2.61 -6.38
C VAL A 47 -6.25 2.26 -7.85
N ASP A 48 -5.45 2.99 -8.63
CA ASP A 48 -5.19 2.76 -10.04
C ASP A 48 -3.77 2.22 -10.21
N LEU A 49 -3.71 0.93 -10.55
CA LEU A 49 -2.45 0.22 -10.78
C LEU A 49 -1.80 0.56 -12.12
N GLN A 50 -2.58 1.05 -13.10
CA GLN A 50 -2.02 1.46 -14.40
C GLN A 50 -1.24 2.76 -14.25
N THR A 51 -1.76 3.70 -13.46
CA THR A 51 -1.10 4.99 -13.22
C THR A 51 -0.21 4.99 -11.96
N GLY A 52 -0.25 3.91 -11.15
CA GLY A 52 0.54 3.79 -9.93
C GLY A 52 0.09 4.75 -8.83
N LYS A 53 -1.20 5.04 -8.70
CA LYS A 53 -1.72 6.08 -7.80
C LYS A 53 -2.83 5.58 -6.89
N ALA A 54 -2.83 6.11 -5.66
CA ALA A 54 -3.94 6.00 -4.73
C ALA A 54 -4.45 7.40 -4.35
N SER A 55 -5.73 7.65 -4.60
CA SER A 55 -6.38 8.97 -4.52
C SER A 55 -7.40 9.11 -3.38
N TRP A 56 -7.88 7.99 -2.84
CA TRP A 56 -8.89 8.02 -1.79
C TRP A 56 -8.72 6.91 -0.76
N ALA A 57 -8.86 7.28 0.51
CA ALA A 57 -8.98 6.38 1.63
C ALA A 57 -10.29 6.65 2.41
N THR A 58 -10.75 5.72 3.23
CA THR A 58 -11.99 5.90 3.99
C THR A 58 -11.98 7.21 4.78
N GLY A 59 -12.82 8.15 4.38
CA GLY A 59 -12.97 9.46 5.03
C GLY A 59 -12.06 10.59 4.52
N GLU A 60 -11.09 10.32 3.64
CA GLU A 60 -10.14 11.36 3.19
C GLU A 60 -9.62 11.20 1.75
N LYS A 61 -9.38 12.36 1.09
CA LYS A 61 -8.61 12.44 -0.16
C LYS A 61 -7.12 12.25 0.17
N ILE A 62 -6.50 11.30 -0.52
CA ILE A 62 -5.06 11.07 -0.45
C ILE A 62 -4.44 11.34 -1.83
N SER A 63 -3.13 11.48 -1.89
CA SER A 63 -2.39 11.57 -3.15
C SER A 63 -1.07 10.83 -2.96
N LEU A 64 -1.15 9.50 -3.02
CA LEU A 64 -0.02 8.62 -2.76
C LEU A 64 0.43 7.96 -4.06
N GLN A 65 1.75 7.89 -4.25
CA GLN A 65 2.37 7.13 -5.33
C GLN A 65 2.61 5.69 -4.85
N ILE A 66 2.19 4.74 -5.67
CA ILE A 66 2.47 3.33 -5.50
C ILE A 66 3.88 3.08 -6.02
N LEU A 67 4.66 2.34 -5.24
CA LEU A 67 5.99 1.93 -5.69
C LEU A 67 5.83 0.77 -6.67
N ASN A 68 6.17 1.02 -7.94
CA ASN A 68 6.02 0.06 -9.04
C ASN A 68 7.23 -0.88 -9.23
N GLN A 69 8.32 -0.69 -8.48
CA GLN A 69 9.51 -1.53 -8.54
C GLN A 69 9.88 -1.98 -7.14
N PHE A 70 9.77 -3.29 -6.92
CA PHE A 70 10.42 -3.95 -5.82
C PHE A 70 11.83 -4.32 -6.29
N ASP A 71 12.83 -3.50 -5.98
CA ASP A 71 14.24 -3.92 -6.14
C ASP A 71 14.64 -4.93 -5.06
N TYR A 72 13.77 -5.16 -4.07
CA TYR A 72 14.09 -6.01 -2.94
C TYR A 72 12.85 -6.76 -2.40
N LEU A 73 12.98 -8.08 -2.32
CA LEU A 73 12.02 -8.97 -1.68
C LEU A 73 12.39 -9.07 -0.19
N GLU A 74 11.91 -8.13 0.61
CA GLU A 74 12.36 -8.01 2.01
C GLU A 74 11.73 -9.04 2.96
N LYS A 75 10.54 -9.57 2.62
CA LYS A 75 9.85 -10.58 3.43
C LYS A 75 8.79 -11.33 2.63
N VAL A 76 8.93 -12.65 2.56
CA VAL A 76 7.87 -13.55 2.11
C VAL A 76 7.04 -13.90 3.33
N TYR A 77 5.77 -13.48 3.35
CA TYR A 77 4.81 -13.95 4.34
C TYR A 77 4.22 -15.26 3.83
N GLU A 78 4.73 -16.40 4.30
CA GLU A 78 4.07 -17.69 4.12
C GLU A 78 2.83 -17.73 5.01
N LEU A 79 1.65 -17.85 4.41
CA LEU A 79 0.44 -18.24 5.12
C LEU A 79 0.49 -19.76 5.29
N SER A 80 0.95 -20.21 6.46
CA SER A 80 0.83 -21.59 6.93
C SER A 80 -0.60 -21.90 7.37
#